data_AF-A0A9E6CT49-F1
#
_entry.id   AF-A0A9E6CT49-F1
#
_cell.length_a   1.000
_cell.length_b   1.000
_cell.length_c   1.000
_cell.angle_alpha   90.00
_cell.angle_beta   90.00
_cell.angle_gamma   90.00
#
_symmetry.space_group_name_H-M   'P 1'
#
loop_
_entity.id
_entity.type
_entity.pdbx_description
1 polymer ?
#
loop_
_entity_poly.entity_id
_entity_poly.type
_entity_poly.pdbx_seq_one_letter_code
_entity_poly.pdbx_strand_id
1 'polypeptide(L)'
;MPELPEVQTIVNGLNQKILGKEIKKIIELRPGTVFWQNPVTSLGNINYISRRGKYILIQTSKDFKLVIHLRMTGKLIFETDLTKTSDHVRAELVFNDNTKLIFDDVRTFGEIQILKINEEIEAFQKLGVEPLSDEFDSQYLKNKLKNRKAPIKSILLDQRIISGLGNIYVAEILFRSKIDPRIPGNRLKKKQLESIVSEIKTVLQEAIKHNGTTISDYRSVEDKTGEFQNFLKVYRKEYCECGHQIKKIKQAGRSTYYCPVCQK
;
A
#
# COMPACT_ATOMS: atom_id res chain seq x y z
N MET A 1 -1.72 4.96 -6.96
CA MET A 1 -2.16 4.06 -5.89
C MET A 1 -1.00 3.83 -4.94
N PRO A 2 -1.12 4.28 -3.69
CA PRO A 2 -0.23 3.88 -2.61
C PRO A 2 -0.04 2.36 -2.57
N GLU A 3 1.21 1.91 -2.52
CA GLU A 3 1.58 0.51 -2.33
C GLU A 3 1.90 0.29 -0.84
N LEU A 4 2.41 -0.89 -0.47
CA LEU A 4 2.66 -1.23 0.94
C LEU A 4 3.49 -0.18 1.70
N PRO A 5 4.63 0.33 1.17
CA PRO A 5 5.45 1.28 1.89
C PRO A 5 4.71 2.57 2.25
N GLU A 6 3.99 3.17 1.29
CA GLU A 6 3.19 4.37 1.53
C GLU A 6 2.11 4.15 2.59
N VAL A 7 1.40 3.02 2.51
CA VAL A 7 0.34 2.68 3.47
C VAL A 7 0.94 2.45 4.87
N GLN A 8 2.12 1.82 4.95
CA GLN A 8 2.81 1.61 6.22
C GLN A 8 3.31 2.94 6.82
N THR A 9 3.85 3.85 6.00
CA THR A 9 4.24 5.20 6.43
C THR A 9 3.05 5.95 7.00
N ILE A 10 1.88 5.86 6.36
CA ILE A 10 0.64 6.45 6.89
C ILE A 10 0.29 5.83 8.23
N VAL A 11 0.30 4.49 8.36
CA VAL A 11 0.04 3.81 9.64
C VAL A 11 1.00 4.24 10.75
N ASN A 12 2.28 4.45 10.44
CA ASN A 12 3.25 4.93 11.41
C ASN A 12 2.91 6.36 11.88
N GLY A 13 2.56 7.27 10.96
CA GLY A 13 2.11 8.62 11.30
C GLY A 13 0.81 8.63 12.09
N LEU A 14 -0.16 7.78 11.72
CA LEU A 14 -1.41 7.63 12.48
C LEU A 14 -1.15 7.15 13.91
N ASN A 15 -0.26 6.17 14.10
CA ASN A 15 0.11 5.70 15.45
C ASN A 15 0.71 6.82 16.31
N GLN A 16 1.48 7.74 15.71
CA GLN A 16 2.04 8.88 16.42
C GLN A 16 1.01 9.97 16.72
N LYS A 17 0.04 10.17 15.82
CA LYS A 17 -0.87 11.32 15.87
C LYS A 17 -2.19 11.04 16.56
N ILE A 18 -2.80 9.88 16.36
CA ILE A 18 -4.21 9.64 16.73
C ILE A 18 -4.45 8.42 17.62
N LEU A 19 -3.42 7.61 17.91
CA LEU A 19 -3.54 6.51 18.86
C LEU A 19 -3.96 7.05 20.24
N GLY A 20 -4.95 6.41 20.86
CA GLY A 20 -5.53 6.81 22.14
C GLY A 20 -6.59 7.91 22.06
N LYS A 21 -6.76 8.59 20.91
CA LYS A 21 -7.80 9.63 20.77
C LYS A 21 -9.20 9.01 20.69
N GLU A 22 -10.18 9.71 21.26
CA GLU A 22 -11.60 9.37 21.11
C GLU A 22 -12.17 9.94 19.80
N ILE A 23 -12.82 9.10 19.00
CA ILE A 23 -13.56 9.53 17.82
C ILE A 23 -14.90 10.12 18.27
N LYS A 24 -15.01 11.45 18.23
CA LYS A 24 -16.22 12.20 18.58
C LYS A 24 -17.33 11.96 17.58
N LYS A 25 -17.00 12.07 16.29
CA LYS A 25 -17.92 11.83 15.17
C LYS A 25 -17.16 11.59 13.88
N ILE A 26 -17.84 10.94 12.94
CA ILE A 26 -17.40 10.83 11.56
C ILE A 26 -18.38 11.61 10.69
N ILE A 27 -17.86 12.52 9.89
CA ILE A 27 -18.63 13.36 8.97
C ILE A 27 -18.37 12.82 7.57
N GLU A 28 -19.40 12.29 6.91
CA GLU A 28 -19.33 12.03 5.47
C GLU A 28 -19.77 13.30 4.73
N LEU A 29 -18.85 13.92 4.01
CA LEU A 29 -19.10 15.14 3.24
C LEU A 29 -19.56 14.82 1.81
N ARG A 30 -19.23 13.63 1.31
CA ARG A 30 -19.68 13.15 0.00
C ARG A 30 -20.12 11.69 0.08
N PRO A 31 -21.40 11.37 -0.23
CA PRO A 31 -21.93 10.00 -0.17
C PRO A 31 -21.10 8.97 -0.94
N GLY A 32 -21.10 7.73 -0.43
CA GLY A 32 -20.39 6.60 -1.04
C GLY A 32 -18.92 6.53 -0.64
N THR A 33 -18.53 7.22 0.43
CA THR A 33 -17.18 7.23 0.99
C THR A 33 -17.11 6.42 2.27
N VAL A 34 -18.11 6.58 3.14
CA VAL A 34 -18.17 5.93 4.46
C VAL A 34 -19.29 4.90 4.45
N PHE A 35 -18.95 3.65 4.74
CA PHE A 35 -19.89 2.54 4.75
C PHE A 35 -20.01 1.97 6.16
N TRP A 36 -21.17 2.15 6.77
CA TRP A 36 -21.51 1.57 8.06
C TRP A 36 -22.23 0.24 7.84
N GLN A 37 -21.66 -0.88 8.30
CA GLN A 37 -22.42 -2.13 8.36
C GLN A 37 -23.36 -2.17 9.55
N ASN A 38 -23.01 -1.47 10.63
CA ASN A 38 -23.81 -1.37 11.85
C ASN A 38 -23.91 0.11 12.25
N PRO A 39 -25.11 0.69 12.38
CA PRO A 39 -25.25 2.05 12.88
C PRO A 39 -24.89 2.10 14.37
N VAL A 40 -24.05 3.07 14.75
CA VAL A 40 -23.64 3.28 16.14
C VAL A 40 -23.55 4.75 16.51
N THR A 41 -23.74 5.02 17.79
CA THR A 41 -23.68 6.38 18.36
C THR A 41 -22.26 6.81 18.72
N SER A 42 -21.34 5.87 18.94
CA SER A 42 -19.96 6.16 19.34
C SER A 42 -19.04 4.97 19.08
N LEU A 43 -17.82 5.25 18.62
CA LEU A 43 -16.77 4.26 18.37
C LEU A 43 -15.77 4.15 19.53
N GLY A 44 -15.71 5.15 20.42
CA GLY A 44 -14.76 5.19 21.53
C GLY A 44 -13.34 5.59 21.12
N ASN A 45 -12.36 5.14 21.91
CA ASN A 45 -10.94 5.47 21.75
C ASN A 45 -10.28 4.57 20.71
N ILE A 46 -9.35 5.11 19.94
CA ILE A 46 -8.49 4.30 19.07
C ILE A 46 -7.47 3.55 19.92
N ASN A 47 -7.51 2.22 19.92
CA ASN A 47 -6.62 1.39 20.74
C ASN A 47 -5.50 0.72 19.94
N TYR A 48 -5.69 0.54 18.62
CA TYR A 48 -4.71 -0.14 17.79
C TYR A 48 -4.83 0.31 16.32
N ILE A 49 -3.70 0.57 15.68
CA ILE A 49 -3.62 0.97 14.27
C ILE A 49 -2.60 0.09 13.55
N SER A 50 -3.04 -0.58 12.49
CA SER A 50 -2.21 -1.52 11.74
C SER A 50 -2.51 -1.48 10.24
N ARG A 51 -1.83 -2.35 9.50
CA ARG A 51 -1.96 -2.50 8.05
C ARG A 51 -2.17 -3.95 7.68
N ARG A 52 -2.99 -4.20 6.66
CA ARG A 52 -3.01 -5.47 5.91
C ARG A 52 -2.94 -5.19 4.42
N GLY A 53 -1.90 -5.64 3.74
CA GLY A 53 -1.64 -5.35 2.33
C GLY A 53 -1.59 -3.84 2.10
N LYS A 54 -2.63 -3.30 1.44
CA LYS A 54 -2.78 -1.85 1.16
C LYS A 54 -3.97 -1.22 1.91
N TYR A 55 -4.46 -1.91 2.92
CA TYR A 55 -5.54 -1.45 3.80
C TYR A 55 -4.97 -0.99 5.13
N ILE A 56 -5.54 0.09 5.65
CA ILE A 56 -5.29 0.64 6.98
C ILE A 56 -6.40 0.15 7.89
N LEU A 57 -6.04 -0.28 9.09
CA LEU A 57 -6.94 -0.77 10.11
C LEU A 57 -6.82 0.12 11.34
N ILE A 58 -7.94 0.66 11.81
CA ILE A 58 -8.04 1.40 13.07
C ILE A 58 -9.06 0.69 13.94
N GLN A 59 -8.62 0.08 15.03
CA GLN A 59 -9.49 -0.56 16.00
C GLN A 59 -9.83 0.43 17.12
N THR A 60 -11.03 0.27 17.67
CA THR A 60 -11.54 1.16 18.71
C THR A 60 -11.99 0.39 19.94
N SER A 61 -12.07 1.08 21.08
CA SER A 61 -12.37 0.50 22.39
C SER A 61 -13.81 0.00 22.56
N LYS A 62 -14.68 0.21 21.56
CA LYS A 62 -16.07 -0.28 21.56
C LYS A 62 -16.26 -1.45 20.58
N ASP A 63 -15.21 -2.22 20.34
CA ASP A 63 -15.23 -3.40 19.47
C ASP A 63 -15.63 -3.09 18.02
N PHE A 64 -15.19 -1.94 17.51
CA PHE A 64 -15.28 -1.58 16.10
C PHE A 64 -13.90 -1.51 15.46
N LYS A 65 -13.90 -1.64 14.14
CA LYS A 65 -12.74 -1.36 13.29
C LYS A 65 -13.14 -0.54 12.08
N LEU A 66 -12.29 0.41 11.73
CA LEU A 66 -12.34 1.12 10.47
C LEU A 66 -11.34 0.46 9.53
N VAL A 67 -11.79 0.11 8.34
CA VAL A 67 -10.98 -0.46 7.26
C VAL A 67 -10.92 0.57 6.14
N ILE A 68 -9.75 1.16 5.95
CA ILE A 68 -9.56 2.26 5.00
C ILE A 68 -8.71 1.78 3.84
N HIS A 69 -9.16 2.01 2.61
CA HIS A 69 -8.37 1.74 1.42
C HIS A 69 -8.26 2.97 0.55
N LEU A 70 -7.03 3.50 0.41
CA LEU A 70 -6.77 4.77 -0.28
C LEU A 70 -6.94 4.71 -1.80
N ARG A 71 -6.97 3.50 -2.38
CA ARG A 71 -7.03 3.28 -3.83
C ARG A 71 -6.00 4.11 -4.57
N MET A 72 -6.40 5.00 -5.47
CA MET A 72 -5.48 5.65 -6.40
C MET A 72 -4.87 6.93 -5.85
N THR A 73 -5.70 7.81 -5.28
CA THR A 73 -5.42 9.21 -4.95
C THR A 73 -5.89 9.57 -3.54
N GLY A 74 -6.41 8.61 -2.76
CA GLY A 74 -6.83 8.83 -1.40
C GLY A 74 -5.67 9.22 -0.50
N LYS A 75 -5.91 10.20 0.37
CA LYS A 75 -4.98 10.73 1.36
C LYS A 75 -5.67 10.71 2.72
N LEU A 76 -4.88 10.49 3.76
CA LEU A 76 -5.29 10.69 5.15
C LEU A 76 -4.39 11.77 5.72
N ILE A 77 -4.96 12.91 6.10
CA ILE A 77 -4.22 14.08 6.57
C ILE A 77 -4.70 14.41 7.98
N PHE A 78 -3.80 14.42 8.95
CA PHE A 78 -4.08 14.88 10.30
C PHE A 78 -3.96 16.40 10.35
N GLU A 79 -4.97 17.05 10.91
CA GLU A 79 -5.05 18.50 10.96
C GLU A 79 -5.50 18.97 12.35
N THR A 80 -4.84 20.02 12.83
CA THR A 80 -5.18 20.69 14.09
C THR A 80 -6.11 21.87 13.87
N ASP A 81 -6.11 22.45 12.66
CA ASP A 81 -7.04 23.51 12.27
C ASP A 81 -8.31 22.93 11.64
N LEU A 82 -9.43 23.03 12.38
CA LEU A 82 -10.73 22.56 11.89
C LEU A 82 -11.26 23.33 10.67
N THR A 83 -10.74 24.53 10.39
CA THR A 83 -11.18 25.38 9.27
C THR A 83 -10.59 24.97 7.93
N LYS A 84 -9.48 24.22 7.94
CA LYS A 84 -8.84 23.78 6.71
C LYS A 84 -9.74 22.81 5.96
N THR A 85 -9.97 23.12 4.69
CA THR A 85 -10.79 22.33 3.76
C THR A 85 -10.06 22.21 2.42
N SER A 86 -10.50 21.24 1.63
CA SER A 86 -10.06 21.02 0.24
C SER A 86 -11.28 20.63 -0.58
N ASP A 87 -11.30 20.98 -1.86
CA ASP A 87 -12.37 20.64 -2.80
C ASP A 87 -12.54 19.14 -3.02
N HIS A 88 -11.64 18.32 -2.48
CA HIS A 88 -11.64 16.88 -2.62
C HIS A 88 -11.82 16.13 -1.29
N VAL A 89 -12.12 16.85 -0.19
CA VAL A 89 -12.47 16.21 1.08
C VAL A 89 -13.76 15.40 0.92
N ARG A 90 -13.72 14.16 1.41
CA ARG A 90 -14.81 13.19 1.29
C ARG A 90 -15.39 12.82 2.65
N ALA A 91 -14.53 12.68 3.66
CA ALA A 91 -14.92 12.40 5.02
C ALA A 91 -13.95 12.99 6.04
N GLU A 92 -14.40 13.19 7.26
CA GLU A 92 -13.60 13.65 8.39
C GLU A 92 -13.87 12.79 9.63
N LEU A 93 -12.83 12.37 10.33
CA LEU A 93 -12.93 11.81 11.67
C LEU A 93 -12.55 12.93 12.64
N VAL A 94 -13.52 13.43 13.39
CA VAL A 94 -13.30 14.50 14.38
C VAL A 94 -13.03 13.87 15.74
N PHE A 95 -11.95 14.27 16.39
CA PHE A 95 -11.56 13.79 17.71
C PHE A 95 -12.07 14.72 18.83
N ASN A 96 -12.11 14.22 20.06
CA ASN A 96 -12.61 15.01 21.21
C ASN A 96 -11.72 16.20 21.61
N ASP A 97 -10.46 16.22 21.19
CA ASP A 97 -9.53 17.33 21.42
C ASP A 97 -9.54 18.40 20.31
N ASN A 98 -10.62 18.44 19.52
CA ASN A 98 -10.81 19.37 18.41
C ASN A 98 -9.74 19.27 17.30
N THR A 99 -9.07 18.13 17.17
CA THR A 99 -8.29 17.77 15.98
C THR A 99 -9.12 16.90 15.04
N LYS A 100 -8.71 16.78 13.76
CA LYS A 100 -9.39 15.92 12.79
C LYS A 100 -8.44 15.14 11.90
N LEU A 101 -8.90 13.98 11.44
CA LEU A 101 -8.29 13.24 10.34
C LEU A 101 -9.16 13.41 9.10
N ILE A 102 -8.61 14.03 8.07
CA ILE A 102 -9.26 14.32 6.80
C ILE A 102 -9.01 13.17 5.83
N PHE A 103 -10.06 12.67 5.19
CA PHE A 103 -9.98 11.78 4.04
C PHE A 103 -10.29 12.55 2.76
N ASP A 104 -9.25 12.77 1.96
CA ASP A 104 -9.29 13.50 0.69
C ASP A 104 -9.06 12.51 -0.47
N ASP A 105 -9.93 12.51 -1.48
CA ASP A 105 -9.76 11.63 -2.63
C ASP A 105 -10.38 12.20 -3.91
N VAL A 106 -9.49 12.72 -4.78
CA VAL A 106 -9.81 13.33 -6.08
C VAL A 106 -10.59 12.37 -6.99
N ARG A 107 -10.21 11.08 -7.04
CA ARG A 107 -10.80 10.10 -7.97
C ARG A 107 -11.95 9.29 -7.38
N THR A 108 -12.34 9.61 -6.16
CA THR A 108 -13.55 9.07 -5.54
C THR A 108 -13.61 7.54 -5.44
N PHE A 109 -12.48 6.87 -5.37
CA PHE A 109 -12.41 5.40 -5.31
C PHE A 109 -12.17 4.88 -3.91
N GLY A 110 -11.47 5.65 -3.09
CA GLY A 110 -11.13 5.25 -1.73
C GLY A 110 -12.36 5.21 -0.84
N GLU A 111 -12.29 4.35 0.18
CA GLU A 111 -13.43 3.99 1.02
C GLU A 111 -13.00 3.81 2.48
N ILE A 112 -13.93 4.09 3.39
CA ILE A 112 -13.85 3.83 4.83
C ILE A 112 -15.00 2.89 5.18
N GLN A 113 -14.70 1.64 5.51
CA GLN A 113 -15.70 0.68 5.98
C GLN A 113 -15.64 0.58 7.50
N ILE A 114 -16.80 0.59 8.17
CA ILE A 114 -16.90 0.54 9.63
C ILE A 114 -17.67 -0.70 10.02
N LEU A 115 -16.97 -1.57 10.74
CA LEU A 115 -17.34 -2.95 11.01
C LEU A 115 -17.20 -3.25 12.49
N LYS A 116 -17.93 -4.24 13.01
CA LYS A 116 -17.58 -4.82 14.30
C LYS A 116 -16.24 -5.54 14.21
N ILE A 117 -15.52 -5.63 15.33
CA ILE A 117 -14.17 -6.19 15.39
C ILE A 117 -14.12 -7.64 14.87
N ASN A 118 -15.20 -8.41 15.11
CA ASN A 118 -15.35 -9.81 14.73
C ASN A 118 -15.88 -10.02 13.30
N GLU A 119 -16.36 -8.98 12.60
CA GLU A 119 -16.85 -9.11 11.23
C GLU A 119 -15.70 -9.35 10.26
N GLU A 120 -15.83 -10.35 9.38
CA GLU A 120 -14.78 -10.65 8.42
C GLU A 120 -14.69 -9.60 7.32
N ILE A 121 -13.47 -9.36 6.84
CA ILE A 121 -13.22 -8.45 5.72
C ILE A 121 -13.03 -9.34 4.50
N GLU A 122 -14.03 -9.43 3.63
CA GLU A 122 -14.01 -10.33 2.45
C GLU A 122 -12.75 -10.12 1.59
N ALA A 123 -12.31 -8.86 1.46
CA ALA A 123 -11.09 -8.54 0.74
C ALA A 123 -9.85 -9.25 1.31
N PHE A 124 -9.79 -9.46 2.63
CA PHE A 124 -8.63 -10.05 3.31
C PHE A 124 -8.54 -11.56 3.15
N GLN A 125 -9.67 -12.26 3.05
CA GLN A 125 -9.70 -13.70 2.79
C GLN A 125 -8.99 -14.06 1.49
N LYS A 126 -9.00 -13.14 0.51
CA LYS A 126 -8.38 -13.32 -0.80
C LYS A 126 -6.92 -12.85 -0.84
N LEU A 127 -6.40 -12.18 0.20
CA LEU A 127 -5.03 -11.65 0.19
C LEU A 127 -4.00 -12.76 0.45
N GLY A 128 -2.91 -12.69 -0.32
CA GLY A 128 -1.71 -13.49 -0.09
C GLY A 128 -0.91 -12.99 1.12
N VAL A 129 0.21 -13.63 1.41
CA VAL A 129 1.04 -13.35 2.59
C VAL A 129 1.57 -11.91 2.61
N GLU A 130 1.88 -11.41 3.79
CA GLU A 130 2.61 -10.15 3.96
C GLU A 130 4.07 -10.33 3.51
N PRO A 131 4.60 -9.49 2.60
CA PRO A 131 5.94 -9.67 2.05
C PRO A 131 7.07 -9.46 3.08
N LEU A 132 6.77 -8.83 4.22
CA LEU A 132 7.72 -8.60 5.30
C LEU A 132 7.58 -9.59 6.46
N SER A 133 6.64 -10.55 6.39
CA SER A 133 6.52 -11.58 7.42
C SER A 133 7.51 -12.73 7.19
N ASP A 134 7.67 -13.56 8.22
CA ASP A 134 8.48 -14.78 8.15
C ASP A 134 7.84 -15.87 7.29
N GLU A 135 6.51 -15.84 7.14
CA GLU A 135 5.77 -16.74 6.24
C GLU A 135 6.11 -16.50 4.75
N PHE A 136 6.59 -15.30 4.41
CA PHE A 136 7.03 -15.00 3.05
C PHE A 136 8.49 -15.35 2.85
N ASP A 137 8.70 -16.52 2.25
CA ASP A 137 10.02 -17.05 1.90
C ASP A 137 10.09 -17.59 0.45
N SER A 138 11.26 -18.09 0.05
CA SER A 138 11.48 -18.61 -1.31
C SER A 138 10.72 -19.92 -1.57
N GLN A 139 10.43 -20.70 -0.52
CA GLN A 139 9.69 -21.96 -0.62
C GLN A 139 8.19 -21.70 -0.85
N TYR A 140 7.62 -20.74 -0.13
CA TYR A 140 6.29 -20.20 -0.38
C TYR A 140 6.15 -19.75 -1.83
N LEU A 141 7.09 -18.91 -2.31
CA LEU A 141 7.04 -18.38 -3.66
C LEU A 141 7.17 -19.51 -4.70
N LYS A 142 8.09 -20.46 -4.50
CA LYS A 142 8.22 -21.66 -5.35
C LYS A 142 6.92 -22.44 -5.45
N ASN A 143 6.25 -22.67 -4.32
CA ASN A 143 4.98 -23.40 -4.26
C ASN A 143 3.88 -22.66 -5.04
N LYS A 144 3.77 -21.34 -4.87
CA LYS A 144 2.80 -20.52 -5.60
C LYS A 144 3.08 -20.42 -7.10
N LEU A 145 4.34 -20.57 -7.51
CA LEU A 145 4.79 -20.46 -8.90
C LEU A 145 4.76 -21.78 -9.68
N LYS A 146 4.76 -22.95 -9.01
CA LYS A 146 4.95 -24.29 -9.62
C LYS A 146 4.22 -24.51 -10.95
N ASN A 147 2.96 -24.09 -11.05
CA ASN A 147 2.11 -24.30 -12.24
C ASN A 147 1.77 -23.02 -13.02
N ARG A 148 2.43 -21.89 -12.72
CA ARG A 148 2.09 -20.58 -13.30
C ARG A 148 3.04 -20.23 -14.44
N LYS A 149 2.54 -20.31 -15.67
CA LYS A 149 3.23 -19.88 -16.89
C LYS A 149 3.20 -18.35 -17.10
N ALA A 150 2.45 -17.62 -16.28
CA ALA A 150 2.38 -16.17 -16.37
C ALA A 150 3.77 -15.53 -16.09
N PRO A 151 4.07 -14.36 -16.69
CA PRO A 151 5.29 -13.61 -16.39
C PRO A 151 5.43 -13.31 -14.90
N ILE A 152 6.66 -13.38 -14.36
CA ILE A 152 6.94 -13.18 -12.93
C ILE A 152 6.41 -11.83 -12.43
N LYS A 153 6.54 -10.76 -13.22
CA LYS A 153 5.98 -9.47 -12.85
C LYS A 153 4.47 -9.54 -12.60
N SER A 154 3.72 -10.20 -13.48
CA SER A 154 2.26 -10.32 -13.34
C SER A 154 1.89 -11.07 -12.08
N ILE A 155 2.68 -12.07 -11.69
CA ILE A 155 2.48 -12.87 -10.48
C ILE A 155 2.77 -12.04 -9.23
N LEU A 156 3.87 -11.27 -9.20
CA LEU A 156 4.21 -10.41 -8.05
C LEU A 156 3.19 -9.28 -7.83
N LEU A 157 2.43 -8.92 -8.86
CA LEU A 157 1.32 -7.95 -8.76
C LEU A 157 0.01 -8.58 -8.27
N ASP A 158 -0.11 -9.90 -8.25
CA ASP A 158 -1.31 -10.60 -7.80
C ASP A 158 -1.40 -10.55 -6.28
N GLN A 159 -2.33 -9.74 -5.77
CA GLN A 159 -2.53 -9.53 -4.34
C GLN A 159 -2.94 -10.81 -3.59
N ARG A 160 -3.37 -11.86 -4.30
CA ARG A 160 -3.68 -13.19 -3.74
C ARG A 160 -2.45 -14.07 -3.53
N ILE A 161 -1.31 -13.68 -4.10
CA ILE A 161 -0.03 -14.36 -3.93
C ILE A 161 0.82 -13.57 -2.95
N ILE A 162 1.00 -12.27 -3.18
CA ILE A 162 1.74 -11.40 -2.28
C ILE A 162 0.96 -10.11 -2.13
N SER A 163 0.54 -9.81 -0.92
CA SER A 163 -0.19 -8.58 -0.62
C SER A 163 0.75 -7.37 -0.64
N GLY A 164 0.24 -6.19 -0.99
CA GLY A 164 0.97 -4.94 -0.79
C GLY A 164 1.92 -4.51 -1.92
N LEU A 165 2.39 -5.43 -2.77
CA LEU A 165 3.21 -5.08 -3.92
C LEU A 165 2.39 -4.38 -5.02
N GLY A 166 2.98 -3.42 -5.71
CA GLY A 166 2.41 -2.78 -6.89
C GLY A 166 3.45 -2.51 -7.98
N ASN A 167 3.12 -1.59 -8.88
CA ASN A 167 3.85 -1.47 -10.14
C ASN A 167 5.23 -0.84 -9.99
N ILE A 168 5.41 0.04 -8.99
CA ILE A 168 6.69 0.70 -8.71
C ILE A 168 7.63 -0.34 -8.15
N TYR A 169 7.28 -0.90 -6.98
CA TYR A 169 8.19 -1.76 -6.24
C TYR A 169 8.50 -3.06 -7.00
N VAL A 170 7.54 -3.65 -7.73
CA VAL A 170 7.83 -4.85 -8.54
C VAL A 170 8.86 -4.59 -9.63
N ALA A 171 8.88 -3.38 -10.24
CA ALA A 171 9.90 -3.06 -11.23
C ALA A 171 11.30 -2.96 -10.59
N GLU A 172 11.38 -2.27 -9.44
CA GLU A 172 12.64 -2.11 -8.69
C GLU A 172 13.17 -3.44 -8.16
N ILE A 173 12.30 -4.27 -7.59
CA ILE A 173 12.61 -5.61 -7.09
C ILE A 173 13.21 -6.46 -8.23
N LEU A 174 12.53 -6.56 -9.37
CA LEU A 174 12.99 -7.41 -10.47
C LEU A 174 14.29 -6.90 -11.10
N PHE A 175 14.50 -5.58 -11.12
CA PHE A 175 15.76 -5.00 -11.55
C PHE A 175 16.90 -5.36 -10.60
N ARG A 176 16.71 -5.18 -9.28
CA ARG A 176 17.72 -5.51 -8.27
C ARG A 176 18.03 -7.00 -8.22
N SER A 177 17.02 -7.86 -8.41
CA SER A 177 17.21 -9.31 -8.55
C SER A 177 17.80 -9.74 -9.90
N LYS A 178 18.00 -8.82 -10.85
CA LYS A 178 18.51 -9.09 -12.21
C LYS A 178 17.67 -10.08 -13.01
N ILE A 179 16.34 -10.07 -12.81
CA ILE A 179 15.41 -11.02 -13.44
C ILE A 179 14.54 -10.29 -14.45
N ASP A 180 14.47 -10.83 -15.67
CA ASP A 180 13.59 -10.30 -16.71
C ASP A 180 12.11 -10.44 -16.29
N PRO A 181 11.32 -9.35 -16.29
CA PRO A 181 9.92 -9.37 -15.86
C PRO A 181 9.00 -10.26 -16.73
N ARG A 182 9.49 -10.71 -17.89
CA ARG A 182 8.78 -11.57 -18.84
C ARG A 182 8.99 -13.06 -18.56
N ILE A 183 9.98 -13.43 -17.75
CA ILE A 183 10.23 -14.84 -17.44
C ILE A 183 8.96 -15.47 -16.84
N PRO A 184 8.49 -16.62 -17.37
CA PRO A 184 7.43 -17.38 -16.73
C PRO A 184 7.80 -17.75 -15.30
N GLY A 185 6.94 -17.48 -14.33
CA GLY A 185 7.26 -17.69 -12.92
C GLY A 185 7.64 -19.14 -12.59
N ASN A 186 7.03 -20.11 -13.26
CA ASN A 186 7.36 -21.53 -13.13
C ASN A 186 8.75 -21.94 -13.68
N ARG A 187 9.48 -21.05 -14.36
CA ARG A 187 10.83 -21.30 -14.87
C ARG A 187 11.95 -20.75 -13.97
N LEU A 188 11.60 -20.03 -12.90
CA LEU A 188 12.60 -19.45 -11.99
C LEU A 188 13.29 -20.53 -11.15
N LYS A 189 14.62 -20.44 -11.09
CA LYS A 189 15.47 -21.32 -10.29
C LYS A 189 15.45 -20.90 -8.82
N LYS A 190 15.80 -21.83 -7.91
CA LYS A 190 15.84 -21.58 -6.45
C LYS A 190 16.58 -20.28 -6.08
N LYS A 191 17.80 -20.08 -6.60
CA LYS A 191 18.60 -18.86 -6.35
C LYS A 191 17.92 -17.57 -6.83
N GLN A 192 17.16 -17.62 -7.93
CA GLN A 192 16.41 -16.46 -8.41
C GLN A 192 15.24 -16.15 -7.49
N LEU A 193 14.56 -17.16 -6.95
CA LEU A 193 13.48 -16.98 -5.98
C LEU A 193 13.99 -16.42 -4.66
N GLU A 194 15.12 -16.93 -4.17
CA GLU A 194 15.81 -16.40 -2.97
C GLU A 194 16.19 -14.93 -3.17
N SER A 195 16.75 -14.58 -4.33
CA SER A 195 17.07 -13.19 -4.68
C SER A 195 15.82 -12.31 -4.73
N ILE A 196 14.72 -12.75 -5.34
CA ILE A 196 13.46 -11.99 -5.35
C ILE A 196 12.97 -11.73 -3.93
N VAL A 197 12.93 -12.75 -3.09
CA VAL A 197 12.42 -12.62 -1.72
C VAL A 197 13.29 -11.66 -0.90
N SER A 198 14.61 -11.78 -1.01
CA SER A 198 15.55 -10.86 -0.36
C SER A 198 15.32 -9.43 -0.81
N GLU A 199 15.28 -9.18 -2.12
CA GLU A 199 15.09 -7.83 -2.66
C GLU A 199 13.70 -7.26 -2.39
N ILE A 200 12.65 -8.08 -2.29
CA ILE A 200 11.34 -7.64 -1.79
C ILE A 200 11.47 -7.06 -0.38
N LYS A 201 12.07 -7.81 0.55
CA LYS A 201 12.20 -7.37 1.93
C LYS A 201 13.03 -6.09 2.02
N THR A 202 14.18 -6.07 1.35
CA THR A 202 15.09 -4.92 1.34
C THR A 202 14.45 -3.66 0.72
N VAL A 203 13.90 -3.75 -0.49
CA VAL A 203 13.28 -2.59 -1.18
C VAL A 203 12.13 -2.02 -0.37
N LEU A 204 11.25 -2.88 0.17
CA LEU A 204 10.11 -2.41 0.94
C LEU A 204 10.54 -1.75 2.25
N GLN A 205 11.53 -2.29 2.95
CA GLN A 205 12.07 -1.69 4.17
C GLN A 205 12.76 -0.34 3.91
N GLU A 206 13.57 -0.24 2.85
CA GLU A 206 14.16 1.03 2.41
C GLU A 206 13.08 2.05 2.06
N ALA A 207 12.06 1.63 1.31
CA ALA A 207 10.94 2.51 0.95
C ALA A 207 10.18 3.01 2.17
N ILE A 208 9.89 2.15 3.15
CA ILE A 208 9.24 2.55 4.41
C ILE A 208 10.12 3.56 5.16
N LYS A 209 11.43 3.31 5.25
CA LYS A 209 12.40 4.21 5.89
C LYS A 209 12.42 5.59 5.24
N HIS A 210 12.23 5.66 3.93
CA HIS A 210 12.17 6.90 3.14
C HIS A 210 10.74 7.39 2.88
N ASN A 211 9.79 7.02 3.75
CA ASN A 211 8.40 7.49 3.72
C ASN A 211 7.63 7.19 2.42
N GLY A 212 8.05 6.16 1.68
CA GLY A 212 7.46 5.76 0.41
C GLY A 212 7.84 6.68 -0.76
N THR A 213 7.13 6.52 -1.87
CA THR A 213 7.41 7.19 -3.14
C THR A 213 6.34 8.23 -3.47
N THR A 214 6.74 9.45 -3.81
CA THR A 214 5.83 10.47 -4.37
C THR A 214 6.02 10.58 -5.88
N ILE A 215 5.18 9.88 -6.66
CA ILE A 215 5.17 9.96 -8.14
C ILE A 215 4.13 10.95 -8.68
N SER A 216 2.99 11.05 -8.01
CA SER A 216 1.91 11.98 -8.37
C SER A 216 1.58 12.85 -7.16
N ASP A 217 0.73 12.33 -6.31
CA ASP A 217 -0.02 13.09 -5.30
C ASP A 217 -0.04 12.39 -3.95
N TYR A 218 0.80 11.36 -3.75
CA TYR A 218 0.94 10.73 -2.43
C TYR A 218 1.39 11.75 -1.38
N ARG A 219 0.81 11.63 -0.19
CA ARG A 219 1.09 12.43 1.01
C ARG A 219 1.02 11.56 2.25
N SER A 220 1.90 11.83 3.22
CA SER A 220 1.85 11.25 4.57
C SER A 220 0.72 11.88 5.40
N VAL A 221 0.55 11.40 6.62
CA VAL A 221 -0.43 11.93 7.59
C VAL A 221 -0.18 13.41 7.92
N GLU A 222 1.07 13.84 7.90
CA GLU A 222 1.49 15.23 8.09
C GLU A 222 1.51 16.05 6.78
N ASP A 223 0.87 15.54 5.72
CA ASP A 223 0.84 16.16 4.39
C ASP A 223 2.24 16.36 3.75
N LYS A 224 3.18 15.46 4.05
CA LYS A 224 4.54 15.47 3.48
C LYS A 224 4.69 14.48 2.34
N THR A 225 5.62 14.75 1.44
CA THR A 225 6.00 13.81 0.37
C THR A 225 6.91 12.71 0.91
N GLY A 226 6.79 11.50 0.38
CA GLY A 226 7.84 10.48 0.48
C GLY A 226 9.08 10.85 -0.33
N GLU A 227 10.20 10.17 -0.08
CA GLU A 227 11.52 10.45 -0.66
C GLU A 227 12.06 9.30 -1.52
N PHE A 228 11.43 8.12 -1.48
CA PHE A 228 11.96 6.92 -2.14
C PHE A 228 12.03 7.04 -3.67
N GLN A 229 11.30 7.98 -4.30
CA GLN A 229 11.42 8.29 -5.73
C GLN A 229 12.85 8.65 -6.15
N ASN A 230 13.64 9.20 -5.23
CA ASN A 230 15.03 9.57 -5.47
C ASN A 230 15.96 8.34 -5.58
N PHE A 231 15.51 7.18 -5.11
CA PHE A 231 16.25 5.93 -5.07
C PHE A 231 15.78 4.92 -6.13
N LEU A 232 14.80 5.27 -6.96
CA LEU A 232 14.31 4.41 -8.04
C LEU A 232 15.38 4.22 -9.12
N LYS A 233 15.60 2.96 -9.49
CA LYS A 233 16.64 2.55 -10.44
C LYS A 233 16.11 2.32 -11.84
N VAL A 234 14.83 1.97 -11.98
CA VAL A 234 14.23 1.68 -13.30
C VAL A 234 12.86 2.30 -13.55
N TYR A 235 12.04 2.46 -12.52
CA TYR A 235 10.67 2.90 -12.70
C TYR A 235 10.61 4.34 -13.22
N ARG A 236 10.06 4.52 -14.43
CA ARG A 236 9.99 5.83 -15.12
C ARG A 236 11.37 6.50 -15.32
N LYS A 237 12.45 5.71 -15.41
CA LYS A 237 13.78 6.18 -15.80
C LYS A 237 14.06 5.82 -17.27
N GLU A 238 14.92 6.60 -17.92
CA GLU A 238 15.35 6.34 -19.30
C GLU A 238 16.55 5.41 -19.38
N TYR A 239 17.47 5.51 -18.40
CA TYR A 239 18.67 4.70 -18.29
C TYR A 239 18.75 4.08 -16.89
N CYS A 240 19.27 2.85 -16.80
CA CYS A 240 19.57 2.25 -15.50
C CYS A 240 20.91 2.76 -14.96
N GLU A 241 21.23 2.44 -13.71
CA GLU A 241 22.49 2.84 -13.05
C GLU A 241 23.76 2.35 -13.76
N CYS A 242 23.64 1.33 -14.64
CA CYS A 242 24.74 0.85 -15.47
C CYS A 242 24.88 1.58 -16.83
N GLY A 243 24.05 2.59 -17.10
CA GLY A 243 24.06 3.35 -18.35
C GLY A 243 23.29 2.70 -19.51
N HIS A 244 22.65 1.54 -19.31
CA HIS A 244 21.86 0.89 -20.36
C HIS A 244 20.46 1.49 -20.46
N GLN A 245 19.94 1.60 -21.68
CA GLN A 245 18.58 2.10 -21.93
C GLN A 245 17.51 1.17 -21.33
N ILE A 246 16.57 1.77 -20.60
CA ILE A 246 15.40 1.09 -20.04
C ILE A 246 14.34 0.92 -21.11
N LYS A 247 13.78 -0.29 -21.20
CA LYS A 247 12.64 -0.59 -22.06
C LYS A 247 11.34 -0.52 -21.28
N LYS A 248 10.33 0.03 -21.95
CA LYS A 248 8.94 0.06 -21.46
C LYS A 248 8.09 -0.90 -22.29
N ILE A 249 7.45 -1.86 -21.62
CA ILE A 249 6.47 -2.78 -22.25
C ILE A 249 5.15 -2.76 -21.48
N LYS A 250 4.08 -3.31 -22.07
CA LYS A 250 2.78 -3.50 -21.40
C LYS A 250 2.65 -4.96 -20.97
N GLN A 251 2.38 -5.20 -19.68
CA GLN A 251 2.09 -6.53 -19.13
C GLN A 251 0.89 -6.44 -18.19
N ALA A 252 -0.10 -7.31 -18.38
CA ALA A 252 -1.32 -7.35 -17.57
C ALA A 252 -1.99 -5.97 -17.40
N GLY A 253 -2.09 -5.21 -18.50
CA GLY A 253 -2.70 -3.87 -18.51
C GLY A 253 -1.85 -2.75 -17.90
N ARG A 254 -0.64 -3.04 -17.39
CA ARG A 254 0.23 -2.06 -16.72
C ARG A 254 1.55 -1.85 -17.46
N SER A 255 2.16 -0.68 -17.29
CA SER A 255 3.50 -0.39 -17.82
C SER A 255 4.57 -1.11 -17.01
N THR A 256 5.54 -1.72 -17.68
CA THR A 256 6.73 -2.34 -17.11
C THR A 256 7.98 -1.66 -17.60
N TYR A 257 8.81 -1.21 -16.67
CA TYR A 257 10.13 -0.67 -16.91
C TYR A 257 11.15 -1.73 -16.51
N TYR A 258 12.10 -2.01 -17.40
CA TYR A 258 13.17 -2.97 -17.14
C TYR A 258 14.38 -2.69 -18.02
N CYS A 259 15.57 -3.09 -17.58
CA CYS A 259 16.79 -3.02 -18.37
C CYS A 259 17.04 -4.37 -19.06
N PRO A 260 17.01 -4.45 -20.40
CA PRO A 260 17.18 -5.71 -21.13
C PRO A 260 18.61 -6.28 -21.08
N VAL A 261 19.58 -5.50 -20.60
CA VAL A 261 20.98 -5.92 -20.44
C VAL A 261 21.24 -6.47 -19.05
N CYS A 262 20.77 -5.76 -18.01
CA CYS A 262 20.97 -6.13 -16.61
C CYS A 262 20.04 -7.27 -16.15
N GLN A 263 18.88 -7.43 -16.77
CA GLN A 263 17.87 -8.42 -16.40
C GLN A 263 17.79 -9.52 -17.45
N LYS A 264 17.96 -10.78 -17.02
CA LYS A 264 17.97 -11.96 -17.89
C LYS A 264 16.96 -13.01 -17.44
#